data_AF-A0A7W0A6Q6-F1
#
_entry.id   AF-A0A7W0A6Q6-F1
#
_cell.length_a   1.000
_cell.length_b   1.000
_cell.length_c   1.000
_cell.angle_alpha   90.00
_cell.angle_beta   90.00
_cell.angle_gamma   90.00
#
_symmetry.space_group_name_H-M   'P 1'
#
loop_
_entity.id
_entity.type
_entity.pdbx_description
1 polymer ?
#
loop_
_entity_poly.entity_id
_entity_poly.type
_entity_poly.pdbx_seq_one_letter_code
_entity_poly.pdbx_strand_id
1 'polypeptide(L)'
;MRLGYDRQGSGEPLVLIHPLGGSRGVWAPVIEPLAEHHDVIAIDMPGFGESPMMPAGIDPTPTALGGAVAEFLALELGIGRAHYVGNSLGGWAALELA
;
A
#
# COMPACT_ATOMS: atom_id res chain seq x y z
N MET A 1 2.71 -11.08 3.99
CA MET A 1 2.93 -11.59 2.61
C MET A 1 3.80 -10.59 1.83
N ARG A 2 4.49 -10.99 0.73
CA ARG A 2 5.23 -10.02 -0.10
C ARG A 2 4.27 -9.30 -1.06
N LEU A 3 4.39 -7.98 -1.16
CA LEU A 3 3.65 -7.15 -2.11
C LEU A 3 4.58 -6.57 -3.18
N GLY A 4 4.04 -6.32 -4.38
CA GLY A 4 4.67 -5.47 -5.38
C GLY A 4 4.64 -4.02 -4.91
N TYR A 5 5.77 -3.32 -4.96
CA TYR A 5 5.84 -1.93 -4.53
C TYR A 5 6.96 -1.17 -5.25
N ASP A 6 6.78 0.13 -5.36
CA ASP A 6 7.83 1.08 -5.70
C ASP A 6 8.10 1.96 -4.47
N ARG A 7 9.36 2.32 -4.23
CA ARG A 7 9.78 3.15 -3.10
C ARG A 7 10.74 4.23 -3.53
N GLN A 8 10.46 5.48 -3.16
CA GLN A 8 11.27 6.63 -3.50
C GLN A 8 11.24 7.67 -2.39
N GLY A 9 12.38 8.35 -2.20
CA GLY A 9 12.53 9.42 -1.20
C GLY A 9 13.09 8.92 0.12
N SER A 10 12.91 9.73 1.14
CA SER A 10 13.40 9.48 2.50
C SER A 10 12.61 10.32 3.50
N GLY A 11 12.58 9.93 4.77
CA GLY A 11 11.85 10.62 5.82
C GLY A 11 10.75 9.75 6.41
N GLU A 12 9.66 10.36 6.85
CA GLU A 12 8.51 9.63 7.40
C GLU A 12 7.82 8.78 6.30
N PRO A 13 7.47 7.51 6.56
CA PRO A 13 6.82 6.65 5.57
C PRO A 13 5.44 7.17 5.15
N LEU A 14 5.20 7.24 3.83
CA LEU A 14 3.93 7.58 3.22
C LEU A 14 3.51 6.48 2.23
N VAL A 15 2.48 5.72 2.59
CA VAL A 15 2.01 4.56 1.83
C VAL A 15 0.84 4.94 0.94
N LEU A 16 0.97 4.67 -0.36
CA LEU A 16 -0.03 5.00 -1.38
C LEU A 16 -0.78 3.74 -1.82
N ILE A 17 -2.10 3.70 -1.61
CA ILE A 17 -2.95 2.52 -1.83
C ILE A 17 -3.93 2.79 -2.99
N HIS A 18 -3.75 2.06 -4.09
CA HIS A 18 -4.48 2.27 -5.35
C HIS A 18 -6.00 1.93 -5.26
N PRO A 19 -6.84 2.37 -6.22
CA PRO A 19 -8.26 2.00 -6.27
C PRO A 19 -8.48 0.60 -6.83
N LEU A 20 -9.70 0.08 -6.67
CA LEU A 20 -10.10 -1.18 -7.28
C LEU A 20 -9.89 -1.16 -8.81
N GLY A 21 -9.29 -2.22 -9.35
CA GLY A 21 -8.98 -2.34 -10.78
C GLY A 21 -7.74 -1.57 -11.23
N GLY A 22 -7.04 -0.88 -10.31
CA GLY A 22 -5.77 -0.23 -10.55
C GLY A 22 -4.56 -1.05 -10.09
N SER A 23 -3.41 -0.40 -10.07
CA SER A 23 -2.14 -0.85 -9.50
C SER A 23 -1.39 0.35 -8.91
N ARG A 24 -0.25 0.14 -8.28
CA ARG A 24 0.64 1.20 -7.76
C ARG A 24 1.00 2.28 -8.78
N GLY A 25 0.99 1.93 -10.07
CA GLY A 25 1.31 2.83 -11.18
C GLY A 25 0.39 4.06 -11.29
N VAL A 26 -0.82 4.03 -10.71
CA VAL A 26 -1.71 5.20 -10.68
C VAL A 26 -1.09 6.40 -9.95
N TRP A 27 -0.12 6.16 -9.07
CA TRP A 27 0.53 7.18 -8.27
C TRP A 27 1.72 7.84 -8.95
N ALA A 28 2.16 7.35 -10.13
CA ALA A 28 3.33 7.87 -10.83
C ALA A 28 3.39 9.41 -10.93
N PRO A 29 2.29 10.13 -11.22
CA PRO A 29 2.33 11.60 -11.32
C PRO A 29 2.63 12.34 -10.00
N VAL A 30 2.52 11.68 -8.84
CA VAL A 30 2.70 12.33 -7.52
C VAL A 30 3.86 11.74 -6.71
N ILE A 31 4.51 10.67 -7.15
CA ILE A 31 5.61 10.05 -6.39
C ILE A 31 6.77 11.04 -6.21
N GLU A 32 7.26 11.64 -7.29
CA GLU A 32 8.40 12.56 -7.25
C GLU A 32 8.21 13.74 -6.29
N PRO A 33 7.14 14.55 -6.38
CA PRO A 33 6.94 15.68 -5.46
C PRO A 33 6.70 15.24 -4.01
N LEU A 34 6.08 14.07 -3.76
CA LEU A 34 5.91 13.56 -2.40
C LEU A 34 7.22 13.04 -1.81
N ALA A 35 8.08 12.46 -2.64
CA ALA A 35 9.37 11.88 -2.25
C ALA A 35 10.42 12.94 -1.85
N GLU A 36 10.18 14.22 -2.18
CA GLU A 36 10.96 15.33 -1.65
C GLU A 36 10.83 15.49 -0.12
N HIS A 37 9.76 14.93 0.46
CA HIS A 37 9.42 15.14 1.87
C HIS A 37 9.17 13.85 2.65
N HIS A 38 8.93 12.73 1.98
CA HIS A 38 8.55 11.46 2.59
C HIS A 38 9.33 10.29 1.99
N ASP A 39 9.38 9.20 2.73
CA ASP A 39 9.69 7.88 2.19
C ASP A 39 8.41 7.30 1.56
N VAL A 40 8.21 7.55 0.26
CA VAL A 40 6.98 7.23 -0.45
C VAL A 40 7.01 5.77 -0.88
N ILE A 41 5.96 5.03 -0.53
CA ILE A 41 5.81 3.60 -0.81
C ILE A 41 4.49 3.38 -1.53
N ALA A 42 4.52 3.21 -2.85
CA ALA A 42 3.33 2.88 -3.63
C ALA A 42 3.22 1.35 -3.75
N ILE A 43 2.12 0.78 -3.25
CA ILE A 43 1.94 -0.69 -3.18
C ILE A 43 0.87 -1.18 -4.15
N ASP A 44 1.03 -2.41 -4.63
CA ASP A 44 -0.04 -3.21 -5.22
C ASP A 44 -0.74 -3.99 -4.09
N MET A 45 -2.05 -3.82 -3.94
CA MET A 45 -2.82 -4.61 -2.99
C MET A 45 -2.84 -6.09 -3.38
N PRO A 46 -3.08 -7.02 -2.43
CA PRO A 46 -3.24 -8.43 -2.76
C PRO A 46 -4.19 -8.68 -3.93
N GLY A 47 -3.73 -9.44 -4.93
CA GLY A 47 -4.46 -9.76 -6.16
C GLY A 47 -4.37 -8.72 -7.30
N PHE A 48 -3.58 -7.66 -7.14
CA PHE A 48 -3.37 -6.63 -8.16
C PHE A 48 -1.89 -6.51 -8.55
N GLY A 49 -1.63 -6.00 -9.75
CA GLY A 49 -0.28 -5.73 -10.25
C GLY A 49 0.65 -6.93 -10.10
N GLU A 50 1.74 -6.74 -9.37
CA GLU A 50 2.74 -7.80 -9.09
C GLU A 50 2.53 -8.50 -7.74
N SER A 51 1.47 -8.16 -7.00
CA SER A 51 1.14 -8.76 -5.71
C SER A 51 0.39 -10.09 -5.88
N PRO A 52 0.71 -11.12 -5.08
CA PRO A 52 -0.03 -12.37 -5.10
C PRO A 52 -1.46 -12.19 -4.57
N MET A 53 -2.34 -13.13 -4.90
CA MET A 53 -3.70 -13.21 -4.35
C MET A 53 -3.67 -13.37 -2.82
N MET A 54 -4.76 -12.98 -2.15
CA MET A 54 -4.96 -13.33 -0.74
C MET A 54 -4.80 -14.84 -0.51
N PRO A 55 -4.28 -15.28 0.65
CA PRO A 55 -4.22 -16.69 1.00
C PRO A 55 -5.59 -17.37 0.88
N ALA A 56 -5.58 -18.64 0.49
CA ALA A 56 -6.81 -19.41 0.33
C ALA A 56 -7.65 -19.42 1.63
N GLY A 57 -8.96 -19.21 1.48
CA GLY A 57 -9.89 -19.15 2.61
C GLY A 57 -9.98 -17.79 3.30
N ILE A 58 -9.27 -16.77 2.83
CA ILE A 58 -9.39 -15.39 3.30
C ILE A 58 -10.06 -14.55 2.20
N ASP A 59 -11.24 -14.02 2.51
CA ASP A 59 -11.93 -13.10 1.61
C ASP A 59 -11.21 -11.74 1.57
N PRO A 60 -11.04 -11.11 0.39
CA PRO A 60 -10.34 -9.83 0.21
C PRO A 60 -11.23 -8.65 0.64
N THR A 61 -11.67 -8.64 1.90
CA THR A 61 -12.38 -7.52 2.51
C THR A 61 -11.42 -6.33 2.70
N PRO A 62 -11.93 -5.09 2.78
CA PRO A 62 -11.09 -3.92 3.06
C PRO A 62 -10.21 -4.08 4.30
N THR A 63 -10.74 -4.65 5.38
CA THR A 63 -9.98 -4.94 6.62
C THR A 63 -8.85 -5.95 6.36
N ALA A 64 -9.12 -7.02 5.61
CA ALA A 64 -8.11 -8.02 5.29
C ALA A 64 -7.02 -7.47 4.37
N LEU A 65 -7.40 -6.64 3.38
CA LEU A 65 -6.47 -5.96 2.48
C LEU A 65 -5.58 -4.97 3.25
N GLY A 66 -6.17 -4.15 4.12
CA GLY A 66 -5.43 -3.26 5.01
C GLY A 66 -4.46 -4.03 5.89
N GLY A 67 -4.92 -5.07 6.58
CA GLY A 67 -4.08 -5.93 7.42
C GLY A 67 -2.90 -6.55 6.67
N ALA A 68 -3.10 -6.99 5.42
CA ALA A 68 -2.01 -7.51 4.58
C ALA A 68 -0.96 -6.43 4.25
N VAL A 69 -1.39 -5.18 4.02
CA VAL A 69 -0.48 -4.04 3.85
C VAL A 69 0.31 -3.77 5.13
N ALA A 70 -0.34 -3.69 6.29
CA ALA A 70 0.35 -3.48 7.57
C ALA A 70 1.36 -4.59 7.88
N GLU A 71 0.98 -5.86 7.67
CA GLU A 71 1.87 -7.00 7.86
C GLU A 71 3.10 -6.90 6.93
N PHE A 72 2.89 -6.58 5.65
CA PHE A 72 3.97 -6.35 4.70
C PHE A 72 4.91 -5.24 5.17
N LEU A 73 4.39 -4.08 5.57
CA LEU A 73 5.18 -2.95 6.05
C LEU A 73 6.01 -3.33 7.28
N ALA A 74 5.41 -4.02 8.25
CA ALA A 74 6.08 -4.39 9.49
C ALA A 74 7.15 -5.46 9.27
N LEU A 75 6.83 -6.53 8.53
CA LEU A 75 7.70 -7.70 8.42
C LEU A 75 8.78 -7.54 7.35
N GLU A 76 8.46 -6.90 6.22
CA GLU A 76 9.39 -6.80 5.07
C GLU A 76 10.16 -5.47 5.07
N LEU A 77 9.52 -4.37 5.51
CA LEU A 77 10.14 -3.05 5.48
C LEU A 77 10.55 -2.53 6.87
N GLY A 78 10.18 -3.23 7.95
CA GLY A 78 10.46 -2.78 9.32
C GLY A 78 9.70 -1.53 9.74
N ILE A 79 8.59 -1.22 9.06
CA ILE A 79 7.78 -0.01 9.27
C ILE A 79 6.60 -0.34 10.17
N GLY A 80 6.64 0.13 11.42
CA GLY A 80 5.56 -0.06 12.39
C GLY A 80 4.45 1.00 12.33
N ARG A 81 4.73 2.17 11.74
CA ARG A 81 3.77 3.28 11.61
C ARG A 81 4.06 4.05 10.32
N ALA A 82 3.01 4.45 9.62
CA ALA A 82 3.11 5.22 8.39
C ALA A 82 1.93 6.19 8.27
N HIS A 83 2.07 7.18 7.38
CA HIS A 83 0.95 7.91 6.82
C HIS A 83 0.35 7.14 5.65
N TYR A 84 -0.97 7.24 5.46
CA TYR A 84 -1.67 6.53 4.40
C TYR A 84 -2.42 7.49 3.49
N VAL A 85 -2.30 7.27 2.19
CA VAL A 85 -3.13 7.91 1.16
C VAL A 85 -3.77 6.80 0.34
N GLY A 86 -5.10 6.83 0.25
CA GLY A 86 -5.85 5.82 -0.46
C GLY A 86 -6.91 6.42 -1.37
N ASN A 87 -7.12 5.82 -2.54
CA ASN A 87 -8.19 6.18 -3.46
C ASN A 87 -9.26 5.09 -3.51
N SER A 88 -10.55 5.44 -3.36
CA SER A 88 -11.67 4.49 -3.45
C SER A 88 -11.49 3.30 -2.49
N LEU A 89 -11.42 2.06 -2.98
CA LEU A 89 -11.10 0.86 -2.18
C LEU A 89 -9.81 1.04 -1.36
N GLY A 90 -8.77 1.64 -1.93
CA GLY A 90 -7.53 1.92 -1.20
C GLY A 90 -7.73 2.93 -0.07
N GLY A 91 -8.68 3.85 -0.23
CA GLY A 91 -9.09 4.78 0.83
C GLY A 91 -9.82 4.05 1.96
N TRP A 92 -10.71 3.11 1.63
CA TRP A 92 -11.35 2.27 2.65
C TRP A 92 -10.32 1.39 3.38
N ALA A 93 -9.46 0.69 2.66
CA ALA A 93 -8.39 -0.10 3.27
C ALA A 93 -7.47 0.74 4.18
N ALA A 94 -7.18 1.99 3.80
CA ALA A 94 -6.41 2.92 4.63
C ALA A 94 -7.13 3.31 5.93
N LEU A 95 -8.47 3.41 5.93
CA LEU A 95 -9.24 3.69 7.15
C LEU A 95 -9.24 2.51 8.12
N GLU A 96 -9.21 1.28 7.60
CA GLU A 96 -9.10 0.07 8.43
C GLU A 96 -7.72 -0.07 9.11
N LEU A 97 -6.73 0.71 8.65
CA LEU A 97 -5.38 0.79 9.21
C LEU A 97 -5.20 1.90 10.26
N ALA A 98 -6.22 2.74 10.46
CA ALA A 98 -6.16 3.97 11.25
C ALA A 98 -6.62 3.81 12.70
#